data_AF-A0A7S6S260-F1
#
_entry.id   AF-A0A7S6S260-F1
#
_cell.length_a   1.000
_cell.length_b   1.000
_cell.length_c   1.000
_cell.angle_alpha   90.00
_cell.angle_beta   90.00
_cell.angle_gamma   90.00
#
_symmetry.space_group_name_H-M   'P 1'
#
loop_
_entity.id
_entity.type
_entity.pdbx_description
1 polymer ?
#
loop_
_entity_poly.entity_id
_entity_poly.type
_entity_poly.pdbx_seq_one_letter_code
_entity_poly.pdbx_strand_id
1 'polypeptide(L)' 'MDMQHVDKYQFVATLRETTVDWSLSLELDGGQKHTIPITDGAEVPLLLDLLRKDPSIYFDAKNRRLSTGWNSPGA' A
#
# COMPACT_ATOMS: atom_id res chain seq x y z
N MET A 1 -2.76 20.54 -18.79
CA MET A 1 -3.08 19.29 -18.06
C MET A 1 -2.80 19.59 -16.62
N ASP A 2 -3.82 19.61 -15.79
CA ASP A 2 -3.61 19.72 -14.34
C ASP A 2 -2.89 18.45 -13.87
N MET A 3 -1.80 18.66 -13.13
CA MET A 3 -0.95 17.59 -12.64
C MET A 3 -1.58 17.04 -11.37
N GLN A 4 -2.27 15.89 -11.48
CA GLN A 4 -2.95 15.25 -10.34
C GLN A 4 -1.94 14.97 -9.22
N HIS A 5 -2.23 15.49 -8.03
CA HIS A 5 -1.39 15.32 -6.85
C HIS A 5 -1.81 14.08 -6.06
N VAL A 6 -0.85 13.38 -5.46
CA VAL A 6 -1.14 12.28 -4.52
C VAL A 6 -1.35 12.88 -3.14
N ASP A 7 -2.56 12.79 -2.59
CA ASP A 7 -2.88 13.28 -1.25
C ASP A 7 -2.53 12.24 -0.17
N LYS A 8 -2.84 10.97 -0.45
CA LYS A 8 -2.56 9.85 0.47
C LYS A 8 -2.16 8.59 -0.27
N TYR A 9 -1.46 7.71 0.44
CA TYR A 9 -1.12 6.39 -0.04
C TYR A 9 -1.29 5.32 1.04
N GLN A 10 -1.44 4.07 0.63
CA GLN A 10 -1.56 2.92 1.52
C GLN A 10 -0.90 1.71 0.87
N PHE A 11 -0.07 0.99 1.63
CA PHE A 11 0.45 -0.30 1.19
C PHE A 11 -0.49 -1.42 1.63
N VAL A 12 -0.72 -2.37 0.74
CA VAL A 12 -1.56 -3.54 0.99
C VAL A 12 -0.85 -4.80 0.54
N ALA A 13 -0.77 -5.79 1.43
CA ALA A 13 -0.24 -7.11 1.17
C ALA A 13 -1.33 -8.17 1.40
N THR A 14 -1.65 -8.96 0.39
CA THR A 14 -2.65 -10.04 0.48
C THR A 14 -1.95 -11.39 0.44
N LEU A 15 -2.07 -12.17 1.51
CA LEU A 15 -1.43 -13.47 1.62
C LEU A 15 -2.25 -14.51 0.85
N ARG A 16 -1.65 -15.11 -0.17
CA ARG A 16 -2.17 -16.28 -0.90
C ARG A 16 -1.59 -17.56 -0.31
N GLU A 17 -1.89 -18.70 -0.92
CA GLU A 17 -1.40 -20.00 -0.44
C GLU A 17 0.13 -20.09 -0.51
N THR A 18 0.74 -19.59 -1.59
CA THR A 18 2.19 -19.70 -1.83
C THR A 18 2.86 -18.36 -2.14
N THR A 19 2.09 -17.28 -2.30
CA THR A 19 2.58 -15.96 -2.70
C THR A 19 1.98 -14.86 -1.83
N VAL A 20 2.55 -13.66 -1.94
CA VAL A 20 1.97 -12.44 -1.37
C VAL A 20 1.77 -11.45 -2.51
N ASP A 21 0.53 -11.01 -2.69
CA ASP A 21 0.20 -9.98 -3.67
C ASP A 21 0.37 -8.61 -3.01
N TRP A 22 1.27 -7.80 -3.56
CA TRP A 22 1.55 -6.46 -3.08
C TRP A 22 0.88 -5.41 -3.94
N SER A 23 0.36 -4.36 -3.31
CA SER A 23 -0.20 -3.22 -4.03
C SER A 23 0.01 -1.92 -3.26
N LEU A 24 0.13 -0.84 -4.03
CA LEU A 24 0.09 0.53 -3.57
C LEU A 24 -1.25 1.14 -3.95
N SER A 25 -2.04 1.52 -2.97
CA SER A 25 -3.25 2.31 -3.19
C SER A 25 -2.92 3.80 -3.03
N LEU A 26 -3.35 4.62 -3.98
CA LEU A 26 -3.17 6.07 -4.01
C LEU A 26 -4.54 6.74 -3.96
N GLU A 27 -4.64 7.82 -3.20
CA GLU A 27 -5.76 8.75 -3.19
C GLU A 27 -5.25 10.07 -3.77
N LEU A 28 -5.80 10.48 -4.92
CA LEU A 28 -5.45 11.71 -5.61
C LEU A 28 -6.28 12.88 -5.10
N ASP A 29 -5.84 14.08 -5.46
CA ASP A 29 -6.59 15.32 -5.29
C ASP A 29 -8.03 15.18 -5.84
N GLY A 30 -9.02 15.37 -4.97
CA GLY A 30 -10.43 15.14 -5.29
C GLY A 30 -10.98 13.75 -4.90
N GLY A 31 -10.17 12.93 -4.23
CA GLY A 31 -10.61 11.68 -3.60
C GLY A 31 -10.66 10.48 -4.55
N GLN A 32 -10.14 10.62 -5.78
CA GLN A 32 -10.04 9.52 -6.73
C GLN A 32 -9.02 8.49 -6.24
N LYS A 33 -9.37 7.20 -6.26
CA LYS A 33 -8.50 6.12 -5.78
C LYS A 33 -7.98 5.26 -6.93
N HIS A 34 -6.69 4.97 -6.87
CA HIS A 34 -6.00 4.08 -7.80
C HIS A 34 -5.28 2.98 -7.02
N THR A 35 -5.28 1.76 -7.55
CA THR A 35 -4.50 0.65 -6.97
C THR A 35 -3.52 0.17 -8.02
N ILE A 36 -2.25 0.20 -7.66
CA ILE A 36 -1.13 -0.19 -8.51
C ILE A 36 -0.57 -1.52 -7.97
N PRO A 37 -0.58 -2.60 -8.75
CA PRO A 37 0.06 -3.84 -8.34
C PRO A 37 1.58 -3.68 -8.34
N ILE A 38 2.23 -4.22 -7.31
CA ILE A 38 3.69 -4.24 -7.21
C ILE A 38 4.16 -5.64 -7.57
N THR A 39 4.74 -5.77 -8.76
CA THR A 39 5.10 -7.05 -9.37
C THR A 39 6.59 -7.39 -9.26
N ASP A 40 7.43 -6.42 -8.93
CA ASP A 40 8.88 -6.61 -8.84
C ASP A 40 9.31 -7.03 -7.42
N GLY A 41 10.04 -8.13 -7.34
CA GLY A 41 10.62 -8.64 -6.10
C GLY A 41 11.71 -7.73 -5.51
N ALA A 42 12.31 -6.83 -6.30
CA ALA A 42 13.34 -5.91 -5.81
C ALA A 42 12.79 -4.86 -4.82
N GLU A 43 11.53 -4.47 -4.96
CA GLU A 43 10.88 -3.46 -4.10
C GLU A 43 10.28 -4.10 -2.83
N VAL A 44 10.01 -5.41 -2.85
CA VAL A 44 9.37 -6.13 -1.73
C VAL A 44 10.14 -6.04 -0.40
N PRO A 45 11.48 -6.18 -0.34
CA PRO A 45 12.23 -5.99 0.90
C PRO A 45 12.05 -4.61 1.52
N LEU A 46 12.07 -3.55 0.69
CA LEU A 46 11.84 -2.18 1.14
C LEU A 46 10.43 -2.01 1.71
N LEU A 47 9.43 -2.59 1.05
CA LEU A 47 8.03 -2.56 1.51
C LEU A 47 7.85 -3.29 2.83
N LEU A 48 8.49 -4.45 2.99
CA LEU A 48 8.46 -5.20 4.25
C LEU A 48 9.06 -4.39 5.40
N ASP A 49 10.17 -3.69 5.16
CA ASP A 49 10.80 -2.84 6.16
C ASP A 49 9.98 -1.58 6.47
N LEU A 50 9.32 -0.99 5.48
CA LEU A 50 8.36 0.10 5.69
C LEU A 50 7.19 -0.37 6.54
N LEU A 51 6.56 -1.50 6.18
CA LEU A 51 5.48 -2.08 6.96
C LEU A 51 5.93 -2.30 8.40
N ARG A 52 7.03 -3.01 8.66
CA ARG A 52 7.49 -3.31 10.02
C ARG A 52 7.65 -2.08 10.93
N LYS A 53 7.92 -0.91 10.35
CA LYS A 53 8.11 0.35 11.08
C LYS A 53 6.83 1.19 11.17
N ASP A 54 5.82 0.88 10.36
CA ASP A 54 4.57 1.62 10.32
C ASP A 54 3.65 1.20 11.50
N PRO A 55 3.37 2.11 12.45
CA PRO A 55 2.53 1.78 13.61
C PRO A 55 1.05 1.63 13.25
N SER A 56 0.64 2.01 12.04
CA SER A 56 -0.74 1.96 11.56
C SER A 56 -1.11 0.65 10.86
N ILE A 57 -0.24 -0.36 10.89
CA ILE A 57 -0.54 -1.67 10.30
C ILE A 57 -1.82 -2.24 10.93
N TYR A 58 -2.71 -2.67 10.05
CA TYR A 58 -3.91 -3.41 10.36
C TYR A 58 -3.89 -4.77 9.65
N PHE A 59 -4.29 -5.83 10.36
CA PHE A 59 -4.45 -7.18 9.81
C PHE A 59 -5.92 -7.59 9.77
N ASP A 60 -6.41 -7.87 8.56
CA ASP A 60 -7.71 -8.46 8.28
C ASP A 60 -7.54 -9.98 8.10
N ALA A 61 -7.83 -10.73 9.16
CA ALA A 61 -7.70 -12.19 9.17
C ALA A 61 -8.66 -12.88 8.18
N LYS A 62 -9.85 -12.31 7.94
CA LYS A 62 -10.86 -12.90 7.05
C LYS A 62 -10.39 -12.90 5.61
N ASN A 63 -9.78 -11.80 5.18
CA ASN A 63 -9.27 -11.64 3.82
C ASN A 63 -7.77 -11.95 3.70
N ARG A 64 -7.13 -12.40 4.80
CA ARG A 64 -5.67 -12.63 4.90
C ARG A 64 -4.87 -11.44 4.37
N ARG A 65 -5.26 -10.23 4.79
CA ARG A 65 -4.74 -8.97 4.23
C ARG A 65 -4.10 -8.12 5.31
N LEU A 66 -2.89 -7.65 5.05
CA LEU A 66 -2.20 -6.60 5.80
C LEU A 66 -2.33 -5.28 5.04
N SER A 67 -2.57 -4.19 5.76
CA SER A 67 -2.55 -2.84 5.17
C SER A 67 -2.02 -1.82 6.17
N THR A 68 -1.35 -0.78 5.70
CA THR A 68 -1.08 0.41 6.51
C THR A 68 -2.35 1.24 6.69
N GLY A 69 -2.28 2.30 7.48
CA GLY A 69 -3.19 3.44 7.35
C GLY A 69 -2.97 4.18 6.03
N TRP A 70 -3.83 5.16 5.77
CA TRP A 70 -3.62 6.12 4.68
C TRP A 70 -2.60 7.17 5.13
N ASN A 71 -1.38 7.08 4.59
CA ASN A 71 -0.25 7.93 4.89
C ASN A 71 -0.20 9.13 3.93
N SER A 72 0.29 10.27 4.39
CA SER A 72 0.51 11.46 3.54
C SER A 72 1.94 11.45 2.99
N PRO A 73 2.17 11.81 1.70
CA PRO A 73 3.52 11.93 1.16
C PRO A 73 4.37 12.96 1.93
N GLY A 74 5.61 12.60 2.27
CA GLY A 74 6.57 13.50 2.94
C GLY A 74 6.39 13.67 4.45
N ALA A 75 5.47 12.93 5.07
CA ALA A 75 5.31 12.84 6.52
C ALA A 75 6.30 11.88 7.18
#